data_AF-A0A0M8MBS4-F1
#
_entry.id   AF-A0A0M8MBS4-F1
#
_cell.length_a   1.000
_cell.length_b   1.000
_cell.length_c   1.000
_cell.angle_alpha   90.00
_cell.angle_beta   90.00
_cell.angle_gamma   90.00
#
_symmetry.space_group_name_H-M   'P 1'
#
loop_
_entity.id
_entity.type
_entity.pdbx_description
1 polymer ?
#
loop_
_entity_poly.entity_id
_entity_poly.type
_entity_poly.pdbx_seq_one_letter_code
_entity_poly.pdbx_strand_id
1 'polypeptide(L)'
;MTIEIIISELDFWIMEAIRESRINAGLDQVELAHKVGVSEGHIGNIENPRNRTKANVRIIGRIAKALDLKSYNELLPKKVLCNDMVKIRLKLLQTSSRKQIKDQDGNIPKRHEVLSISPLSENELELLKQNKLDYLTILE
;
A
#
# COMPACT_ATOMS: atom_id res chain seq x y z
N MET A 1 13.05 2.10 -12.73
CA MET A 1 12.51 0.77 -12.39
C MET A 1 11.00 0.86 -12.30
N THR A 2 10.37 0.15 -13.21
CA THR A 2 8.95 0.03 -13.41
C THR A 2 8.56 -1.39 -13.04
N ILE A 3 7.48 -1.51 -12.26
CA ILE A 3 6.93 -2.79 -11.85
C ILE A 3 5.47 -2.86 -12.27
N GLU A 4 4.99 -4.07 -12.52
CA GLU A 4 3.58 -4.39 -12.64
C GLU A 4 3.19 -5.26 -11.44
N ILE A 5 2.11 -4.90 -10.76
CA ILE A 5 1.58 -5.66 -9.63
C ILE A 5 0.12 -6.04 -9.86
N ILE A 6 -0.27 -7.20 -9.34
CA ILE A 6 -1.66 -7.69 -9.34
C ILE A 6 -2.14 -7.74 -7.89
N ILE A 7 -3.14 -6.92 -7.57
CA ILE A 7 -3.60 -6.68 -6.21
C ILE A 7 -5.08 -6.31 -6.21
N SER A 8 -5.78 -6.50 -5.09
CA SER A 8 -7.10 -5.90 -4.92
C SER A 8 -6.98 -4.36 -4.98
N GLU A 9 -7.92 -3.70 -5.66
CA GLU A 9 -7.99 -2.24 -5.73
C GLU A 9 -8.11 -1.63 -4.33
N LEU A 10 -8.89 -2.29 -3.46
CA LEU A 10 -9.08 -1.88 -2.08
C LEU A 10 -7.80 -2.02 -1.25
N ASP A 11 -7.08 -3.13 -1.42
CA ASP A 11 -5.82 -3.35 -0.70
C ASP A 11 -4.75 -2.32 -1.09
N PHE A 12 -4.66 -1.97 -2.38
CA PHE A 12 -3.76 -0.92 -2.84
C PHE A 12 -4.11 0.45 -2.24
N TRP A 13 -5.40 0.76 -2.17
CA TRP A 13 -5.89 2.00 -1.56
C TRP A 13 -5.55 2.07 -0.06
N ILE A 14 -5.88 1.02 0.69
CA ILE A 14 -5.61 0.93 2.13
C ILE A 14 -4.11 1.04 2.41
N MET A 15 -3.27 0.40 1.59
CA MET A 15 -1.82 0.50 1.69
C MET A 15 -1.32 1.95 1.61
N GLU A 16 -1.77 2.72 0.62
CA GLU A 16 -1.39 4.14 0.51
C GLU A 16 -1.96 4.97 1.67
N ALA A 17 -3.22 4.75 2.06
CA ALA A 17 -3.85 5.47 3.16
C ALA A 17 -3.13 5.26 4.51
N ILE A 18 -2.70 4.03 4.80
CA ILE A 18 -1.87 3.71 5.98
C ILE A 18 -0.56 4.48 5.94
N ARG A 19 0.14 4.44 4.80
CA ARG A 19 1.41 5.14 4.63
C ARG A 19 1.25 6.64 4.83
N GLU A 20 0.25 7.24 4.19
CA GLU A 20 0.01 8.68 4.27
C GLU A 20 -0.33 9.10 5.69
N SER A 21 -1.21 8.35 6.37
CA SER A 21 -1.57 8.59 7.77
C SER A 21 -0.37 8.46 8.70
N ARG A 22 0.50 7.47 8.48
CA ARG A 22 1.74 7.29 9.24
C ARG A 22 2.69 8.49 9.08
N ILE A 23 2.89 8.95 7.85
CA ILE A 23 3.75 10.12 7.58
C ILE A 23 3.14 11.40 8.16
N ASN A 24 1.82 11.53 8.13
CA ASN A 24 1.10 12.63 8.77
C ASN A 24 1.25 12.64 10.29
N ALA A 25 1.32 11.46 10.92
CA ALA A 25 1.62 11.30 12.33
C ALA A 25 3.11 11.46 12.68
N GLY A 26 3.99 11.68 11.69
CA GLY A 26 5.43 11.86 11.91
C GLY A 26 6.17 10.58 12.32
N LEU A 27 5.59 9.41 12.10
CA LEU A 27 6.15 8.12 12.49
C LEU A 27 6.92 7.47 11.34
N ASP A 28 8.02 6.81 11.63
CA ASP A 28 8.61 5.83 10.73
C ASP A 28 7.89 4.46 10.84
N GLN A 29 8.26 3.53 9.95
CA GLN A 29 7.63 2.21 9.86
C GLN A 29 7.87 1.36 11.11
N VAL A 30 9.04 1.52 11.74
CA VAL A 30 9.45 0.77 12.94
C VAL A 30 8.68 1.31 14.14
N GLU A 31 8.59 2.62 14.29
CA GLU A 31 7.79 3.29 15.32
C GLU A 31 6.30 2.89 15.24
N LEU A 32 5.73 2.86 14.02
CA LEU A 32 4.37 2.36 13.85
C LEU A 32 4.27 0.87 14.19
N ALA A 33 5.24 0.04 13.79
CA ALA A 33 5.24 -1.38 14.09
C ALA A 33 5.24 -1.65 15.61
N HIS A 34 6.04 -0.92 16.38
CA HIS A 34 6.06 -1.00 17.84
C HIS A 34 4.72 -0.58 18.45
N LYS A 35 4.15 0.56 18.04
CA LYS A 35 2.83 1.03 18.52
C LYS A 35 1.71 0.06 18.19
N VAL A 36 1.75 -0.53 16.99
CA VAL A 36 0.79 -1.55 16.56
C VAL A 36 1.01 -2.83 17.37
N GLY A 37 2.24 -3.19 17.69
CA GLY A 37 2.63 -4.44 18.37
C GLY A 37 2.77 -5.61 17.39
N VAL A 38 3.55 -5.39 16.34
CA VAL A 38 3.95 -6.36 15.29
C VAL A 38 5.47 -6.32 15.11
N SER A 39 6.03 -7.23 14.31
CA SER A 39 7.47 -7.20 13.99
C SER A 39 7.85 -5.93 13.22
N GLU A 40 9.10 -5.46 13.40
CA GLU A 40 9.59 -4.20 12.82
C GLU A 40 9.42 -4.14 11.30
N GLY A 41 9.59 -5.27 10.60
CA GLY A 41 9.41 -5.36 9.15
C GLY A 41 7.95 -5.43 8.69
N HIS A 42 6.98 -5.61 9.59
CA HIS A 42 5.58 -5.89 9.20
C HIS A 42 4.92 -4.69 8.52
N ILE A 43 5.07 -3.48 9.07
CA ILE A 43 4.54 -2.26 8.46
C ILE A 43 5.25 -1.98 7.13
N GLY A 44 6.57 -2.15 7.08
CA GLY A 44 7.33 -2.04 5.83
C GLY A 44 6.84 -3.00 4.75
N ASN A 45 6.47 -4.23 5.12
CA ASN A 45 5.90 -5.21 4.19
C ASN A 45 4.49 -4.84 3.73
N ILE A 46 3.62 -4.34 4.61
CA ILE A 46 2.28 -3.85 4.23
C ILE A 46 2.39 -2.70 3.25
N GLU A 47 3.26 -1.74 3.54
CA GLU A 47 3.42 -0.56 2.71
C GLU A 47 4.17 -0.84 1.41
N ASN A 48 4.88 -1.95 1.27
CA ASN A 48 5.69 -2.20 0.07
C ASN A 48 4.82 -2.78 -1.07
N PRO A 49 4.64 -2.07 -2.21
CA PRO A 49 3.85 -2.59 -3.33
C PRO A 49 4.43 -3.89 -3.90
N ARG A 50 5.73 -4.15 -3.72
CA ARG A 50 6.38 -5.40 -4.16
C ARG A 50 6.08 -6.59 -3.25
N ASN A 51 5.50 -6.37 -2.08
CA ASN A 51 5.22 -7.41 -1.10
C ASN A 51 3.72 -7.75 -1.09
N ARG A 52 3.41 -9.05 -1.00
CA ARG A 52 2.05 -9.58 -0.95
C ARG A 52 1.34 -9.35 0.40
N THR A 53 2.06 -8.96 1.45
CA THR A 53 1.50 -8.74 2.79
C THR A 53 0.47 -7.62 2.77
N LYS A 54 -0.76 -7.88 3.20
CA LYS A 54 -1.85 -6.90 3.30
C LYS A 54 -2.33 -6.74 4.74
N ALA A 55 -2.89 -5.56 5.03
CA ALA A 55 -3.46 -5.30 6.34
C ALA A 55 -4.84 -5.97 6.44
N ASN A 56 -4.96 -7.01 7.26
CA ASN A 56 -6.28 -7.54 7.61
C ASN A 56 -7.03 -6.57 8.55
N VAL A 57 -8.33 -6.81 8.76
CA VAL A 57 -9.19 -5.96 9.60
C VAL A 57 -8.66 -5.74 11.02
N ARG A 58 -8.01 -6.75 11.61
CA ARG A 58 -7.38 -6.63 12.94
C ARG A 58 -6.20 -5.66 12.89
N ILE A 59 -5.35 -5.76 11.86
CA ILE A 59 -4.20 -4.86 11.68
C ILE A 59 -4.66 -3.44 11.38
N ILE A 60 -5.66 -3.23 10.52
CA ILE A 60 -6.29 -1.92 10.27
C ILE A 60 -6.77 -1.30 11.59
N GLY A 61 -7.47 -2.09 12.42
CA GLY A 61 -7.95 -1.65 13.73
C GLY A 61 -6.83 -1.22 14.68
N ARG A 62 -5.71 -1.95 14.70
CA ARG A 62 -4.54 -1.61 15.53
C ARG A 62 -3.79 -0.39 15.00
N ILE A 63 -3.66 -0.24 13.67
CA ILE A 63 -3.04 0.91 13.03
C ILE A 63 -3.84 2.18 13.33
N ALA A 64 -5.18 2.14 13.19
CA ALA A 64 -6.02 3.29 13.48
C ALA A 64 -5.85 3.78 14.93
N LYS A 65 -5.79 2.85 15.90
CA LYS A 65 -5.50 3.18 17.30
C LYS A 65 -4.09 3.74 17.51
N ALA A 66 -3.09 3.13 16.87
CA ALA A 66 -1.69 3.56 16.98
C ALA A 66 -1.44 4.98 16.43
N LEU A 67 -2.27 5.39 15.47
CA LEU A 67 -2.25 6.70 14.81
C LEU A 67 -3.24 7.71 15.42
N ASP A 68 -3.97 7.35 16.48
CA ASP A 68 -5.04 8.17 17.09
C ASP A 68 -6.11 8.68 16.10
N LEU A 69 -6.43 7.87 15.08
CA LEU A 69 -7.48 8.20 14.11
C LEU A 69 -8.85 8.22 14.79
N LYS A 70 -9.70 9.16 14.39
CA LYS A 70 -11.06 9.31 14.94
C LYS A 70 -12.06 8.42 14.22
N SER A 71 -11.75 7.98 12.99
CA SER A 71 -12.59 7.06 12.23
C SER A 71 -11.78 6.12 11.35
N TYR A 72 -12.27 4.88 11.16
CA TYR A 72 -11.73 3.96 10.16
C TYR A 72 -11.89 4.49 8.73
N ASN A 73 -12.81 5.43 8.50
CA ASN A 73 -12.99 6.09 7.20
C ASN A 73 -11.74 6.86 6.75
N GLU A 74 -10.80 7.15 7.65
CA GLU A 74 -9.51 7.75 7.32
C GLU A 74 -8.57 6.76 6.61
N LEU A 75 -8.81 5.46 6.74
CA LEU A 75 -8.04 4.40 6.08
C LEU A 75 -8.81 3.68 4.96
N LEU A 76 -10.08 4.04 4.73
CA LEU A 76 -10.98 3.39 3.79
C LEU A 76 -11.42 4.36 2.68
N PRO A 77 -11.76 3.85 1.48
CA PRO A 77 -12.26 4.71 0.42
C PRO A 77 -13.66 5.27 0.77
N LYS A 78 -13.91 6.52 0.41
CA LYS A 78 -15.20 7.20 0.65
C LYS A 78 -16.34 6.67 -0.22
N LYS A 79 -16.01 5.92 -1.26
CA LYS A 79 -16.94 5.29 -2.19
C LYS A 79 -16.53 3.84 -2.41
N VAL A 80 -17.49 3.00 -2.79
CA VAL A 80 -17.20 1.65 -3.24
C VAL A 80 -16.35 1.73 -4.51
N LEU A 81 -15.22 1.02 -4.52
CA LEU A 81 -14.34 0.93 -5.68
C LEU A 81 -14.97 0.03 -6.73
N CYS A 82 -14.72 0.31 -8.01
CA CYS A 82 -15.42 -0.37 -9.10
C CYS A 82 -14.86 -1.77 -9.39
N ASN A 83 -13.57 -2.00 -9.10
CA ASN A 83 -12.89 -3.23 -9.46
C ASN A 83 -12.49 -3.99 -8.19
N ASP A 84 -12.49 -5.32 -8.30
CA ASP A 84 -11.92 -6.19 -7.27
C ASP A 84 -10.40 -6.28 -7.46
N MET A 85 -9.95 -7.08 -8.45
CA MET A 85 -8.54 -7.24 -8.78
C MET A 85 -8.12 -6.31 -9.92
N VAL A 86 -6.99 -5.64 -9.72
CA VAL A 86 -6.41 -4.73 -10.71
C VAL A 86 -4.96 -5.07 -10.99
N LYS A 87 -4.56 -4.77 -12.22
CA LYS A 87 -3.18 -4.73 -12.69
C LYS A 87 -2.71 -3.29 -12.64
N ILE A 88 -1.68 -3.02 -11.85
CA ILE A 88 -1.16 -1.68 -11.63
C ILE A 88 0.28 -1.61 -12.12
N ARG A 89 0.55 -0.69 -13.04
CA ARG A 89 1.92 -0.35 -13.45
C ARG A 89 2.42 0.84 -12.65
N LEU A 90 3.53 0.66 -11.96
CA LEU A 90 4.14 1.66 -11.09
C LEU A 90 5.57 1.95 -11.55
N LYS A 91 5.89 3.23 -11.76
CA LYS A 91 7.27 3.69 -11.88
C LYS A 91 7.78 4.06 -10.50
N LEU A 92 8.71 3.26 -9.96
CA LEU A 92 9.27 3.48 -8.64
C LEU A 92 10.28 4.63 -8.68
N LEU A 93 10.15 5.55 -7.73
CA LEU A 93 11.04 6.70 -7.59
C LEU A 93 12.17 6.35 -6.62
N GLN A 94 13.40 6.70 -6.95
CA GLN A 94 14.51 6.53 -6.03
C GLN A 94 14.30 7.48 -4.84
N THR A 95 14.16 6.90 -3.64
CA THR A 95 14.12 7.68 -2.40
C THR A 95 15.47 7.52 -1.72
N SER A 96 16.17 8.63 -1.49
CA SER A 96 17.51 8.66 -0.87
C SER A 96 17.49 8.37 0.64
N SER A 97 16.32 8.44 1.27
CA SER A 97 16.13 8.33 2.72
C SER A 97 15.22 7.15 3.09
N ARG A 98 15.65 6.33 4.07
CA ARG A 98 14.78 5.34 4.73
C ARG A 98 13.67 6.01 5.56
N LYS A 99 13.92 7.23 6.06
CA LYS A 99 12.94 7.99 6.85
C LYS A 99 12.12 8.86 5.89
N GLN A 100 10.92 8.40 5.58
CA GLN A 100 9.96 9.19 4.79
C GLN A 100 9.31 10.22 5.71
N ILE A 101 9.88 11.41 5.72
CA ILE A 101 9.35 12.59 6.40
C ILE A 101 8.64 13.44 5.35
N LYS A 102 7.71 14.30 5.77
CA LYS A 102 7.17 15.36 4.93
C LYS A 102 8.31 16.18 4.32
N ASP A 103 8.14 16.64 3.09
CA ASP A 103 9.10 17.57 2.47
C ASP A 103 9.06 18.96 3.12
N GLN A 104 9.90 19.88 2.65
CA GLN A 104 10.01 21.24 3.18
C GLN A 104 8.68 22.01 3.09
N ASP A 105 7.81 21.61 2.15
CA ASP A 105 6.50 22.21 1.90
C ASP A 105 5.37 21.49 2.66
N GLY A 106 5.70 20.47 3.47
CA GLY A 106 4.74 19.69 4.25
C GLY A 106 4.01 18.60 3.47
N ASN A 107 4.40 18.34 2.22
CA ASN A 107 3.79 17.30 1.39
C ASN A 107 4.39 15.92 1.68
N ILE A 108 3.59 14.89 1.42
CA ILE A 108 4.02 13.50 1.54
C ILE A 108 4.89 13.16 0.32
N PRO A 109 6.14 12.67 0.50
CA PRO A 109 7.03 12.40 -0.61
C PRO A 109 6.43 11.33 -1.52
N LYS A 110 6.41 11.61 -2.83
CA LYS A 110 5.97 10.64 -3.83
C LYS A 110 6.99 9.49 -3.92
N ARG A 111 6.54 8.25 -3.76
CA ARG A 111 7.40 7.05 -3.79
C ARG A 111 7.31 6.27 -5.11
N HIS A 112 6.22 6.47 -5.83
CA HIS A 112 5.99 5.88 -7.13
C HIS A 112 5.04 6.78 -7.92
N GLU A 113 5.08 6.62 -9.24
CA GLU A 113 4.11 7.17 -10.16
C GLU A 113 3.25 6.03 -10.70
N VAL A 114 1.92 6.17 -10.57
CA VAL A 114 0.97 5.22 -11.15
C VAL A 114 0.88 5.50 -12.65
N LEU A 115 1.38 4.57 -13.46
CA LEU A 115 1.33 4.66 -14.92
C LEU A 115 0.00 4.17 -15.47
N SER A 116 -0.56 3.11 -14.90
CA SER A 116 -1.88 2.60 -15.26
C SER A 116 -2.49 1.76 -14.13
N ILE A 117 -3.82 1.76 -14.07
CA ILE A 117 -4.64 0.83 -13.30
C ILE A 117 -5.68 0.28 -14.26
N SER A 118 -5.70 -1.03 -14.45
CA SER A 118 -6.70 -1.71 -15.28
C SER A 118 -7.28 -2.91 -14.52
N PRO A 119 -8.60 -3.14 -14.58
CA PRO A 119 -9.18 -4.38 -14.04
C PRO A 119 -8.57 -5.60 -14.74
N LEU A 120 -8.44 -6.70 -14.01
CA LEU A 120 -8.08 -7.97 -14.64
C LEU A 120 -9.23 -8.44 -15.54
N SER A 121 -8.88 -8.91 -16.73
CA SER A 121 -9.82 -9.64 -17.61
C SER A 121 -10.22 -10.98 -17.00
N GLU A 122 -11.32 -11.57 -17.49
CA GLU A 122 -11.79 -12.90 -17.05
C GLU A 122 -10.70 -13.96 -17.19
N ASN A 123 -9.99 -13.97 -18.32
CA ASN A 123 -8.88 -14.89 -18.56
C ASN A 123 -7.74 -14.69 -17.54
N GLU A 124 -7.40 -13.45 -17.19
CA GLU A 124 -6.35 -13.17 -16.18
C GLU A 124 -6.79 -13.59 -14.78
N LEU A 125 -8.07 -13.41 -14.44
CA LEU A 125 -8.64 -13.91 -13.17
C LEU A 125 -8.55 -15.44 -13.09
N GLU A 126 -8.80 -16.16 -14.17
CA GLU A 126 -8.63 -17.61 -14.21
C GLU A 126 -7.17 -18.02 -14.00
N LEU A 127 -6.23 -17.36 -14.67
CA LEU A 127 -4.80 -17.61 -14.48
C LEU A 127 -4.38 -17.32 -13.03
N LEU A 128 -4.89 -16.25 -12.42
CA LEU A 128 -4.63 -15.93 -11.01
C LEU A 128 -5.13 -17.04 -10.07
N LYS A 129 -6.36 -17.53 -10.26
CA LYS A 129 -6.93 -18.65 -9.49
C LYS A 129 -6.10 -19.93 -9.60
N GLN A 130 -5.49 -20.16 -10.77
CA GLN A 130 -4.62 -21.30 -11.02
C GLN A 130 -3.18 -21.08 -10.52
N ASN A 131 -2.88 -19.96 -9.86
CA ASN A 131 -1.53 -19.54 -9.47
C ASN A 131 -0.55 -19.47 -10.66
N LYS A 132 -1.05 -19.19 -11.87
CA LYS A 132 -0.27 -19.04 -13.10
C LYS A 132 0.01 -17.57 -13.45
N LEU A 133 -0.39 -16.66 -12.59
CA LEU A 133 -0.19 -15.23 -12.75
C LEU A 133 0.59 -14.70 -11.56
N ASP A 134 1.76 -14.12 -11.84
CA ASP A 134 2.64 -13.61 -10.81
C ASP A 134 2.11 -12.31 -10.22
N TYR A 135 2.20 -12.18 -8.89
CA TYR A 135 1.86 -10.94 -8.20
C TYR A 135 2.69 -9.74 -8.66
N LEU A 136 3.97 -9.96 -8.99
CA LEU A 136 4.94 -8.91 -9.31
C LEU A 136 5.71 -9.29 -10.55
N THR A 137 5.70 -8.41 -11.54
CA THR A 137 6.57 -8.46 -12.72
C THR A 137 7.45 -7.22 -12.74
N ILE A 138 8.76 -7.40 -12.89
CA ILE A 138 9.69 -6.28 -13.09
C ILE A 138 9.78 -6.04 -14.59
N LEU A 139 9.50 -4.82 -15.03
CA LEU A 139 9.51 -4.46 -16.46
C LEU A 139 10.89 -3.90 -16.84
N GLU A 140 11.20 -2.65 -16.44
CA GLU A 140 12.46 -1.93 -16.72
C GLU A 140 12.79 -0.86 -15.65
#